data_AF-E9ANA2-F1
#
_entry.id   AF-E9ANA2-F1
#
_cell.length_a   1.000
_cell.length_b   1.000
_cell.length_c   1.000
_cell.angle_alpha   90.00
_cell.angle_beta   90.00
_cell.angle_gamma   90.00
#
_symmetry.space_group_name_H-M   'P 1'
#
loop_
_entity.id
_entity.type
_entity.pdbx_description
1 polymer ?
#
loop_
_entity_poly.entity_id
_entity_poly.type
_entity_poly.pdbx_seq_one_letter_code
_entity_poly.pdbx_strand_id
1 'polypeptide(L)'
;MACASVCEAILTFLRKFFSLILAIAMAFFTMMYVIGAGVVTTQAKSFSKSGFAHFLGIVFSIISVVGYLILHFVPRKAYRLLYAITFLMLTTMFLVAHSMGLAAPVAADCNAAGSLNFTGNYTGIGSIGSILDDNNENVTIGRLGEPVAQCKSNALLFAAAFVNMFLYVIALFDVQTVLLARVKSKTYGERFVEMGISN
;
A
#
# COMPACT_ATOMS: atom_id res chain seq x y z
N MET A 1 -37.50 -8.65 -13.79
CA MET A 1 -37.12 -7.23 -14.03
C MET A 1 -36.63 -6.49 -12.77
N ALA A 2 -36.81 -7.00 -11.54
CA ALA A 2 -36.34 -6.33 -10.31
C ALA A 2 -34.82 -6.47 -9.99
N CYS A 3 -34.12 -7.44 -10.59
CA CYS A 3 -32.69 -7.64 -10.35
C CYS A 3 -31.83 -6.52 -10.99
N ALA A 4 -32.31 -5.91 -12.08
CA ALA A 4 -31.60 -4.84 -12.78
C ALA A 4 -31.57 -3.53 -11.96
N SER A 5 -32.66 -3.17 -11.27
CA SER A 5 -32.71 -1.93 -10.48
C SER A 5 -31.87 -2.01 -9.20
N VAL A 6 -31.82 -3.19 -8.57
CA VAL A 6 -30.97 -3.42 -7.39
C VAL A 6 -29.49 -3.45 -7.78
N CYS A 7 -29.14 -4.13 -8.88
CA CYS A 7 -27.77 -4.09 -9.40
C CYS A 7 -27.33 -2.67 -9.78
N GLU A 8 -28.18 -1.88 -10.43
CA GLU A 8 -27.87 -0.47 -10.73
C GLU A 8 -27.72 0.38 -9.47
N ALA A 9 -28.57 0.19 -8.45
CA ALA A 9 -28.46 0.91 -7.19
C ALA A 9 -27.16 0.57 -6.45
N ILE A 10 -26.81 -0.72 -6.40
CA ILE A 10 -25.54 -1.19 -5.80
C ILE A 10 -24.34 -0.69 -6.58
N LEU A 11 -24.36 -0.74 -7.91
CA LEU A 11 -23.28 -0.24 -8.76
C LEU A 11 -23.10 1.28 -8.64
N THR A 12 -24.20 2.02 -8.53
CA THR A 12 -24.17 3.48 -8.36
C THR A 12 -23.67 3.86 -6.96
N PHE A 13 -24.08 3.12 -5.94
CA PHE A 13 -23.58 3.28 -4.57
C PHE A 13 -22.09 2.92 -4.49
N LEU A 14 -21.69 1.77 -5.02
CA LEU A 14 -20.29 1.35 -5.10
C LEU A 14 -19.48 2.39 -5.83
N ARG A 15 -19.90 2.89 -6.99
CA ARG A 15 -19.18 3.96 -7.72
C ARG A 15 -19.05 5.25 -6.89
N LYS A 16 -20.04 5.58 -6.07
CA LYS A 16 -20.03 6.79 -5.21
C LYS A 16 -19.10 6.64 -4.00
N PHE A 17 -18.99 5.44 -3.44
CA PHE A 17 -18.18 5.15 -2.25
C PHE A 17 -16.88 4.39 -2.54
N PHE A 18 -16.60 4.03 -3.79
CA PHE A 18 -15.46 3.20 -4.20
C PHE A 18 -14.14 3.80 -3.72
N SER A 19 -13.98 5.11 -3.91
CA SER A 19 -12.77 5.84 -3.53
C SER A 19 -12.60 5.90 -1.99
N LEU A 20 -13.69 5.88 -1.22
CA LEU A 20 -13.64 5.79 0.26
C LEU A 20 -13.29 4.37 0.72
N ILE A 21 -13.91 3.35 0.13
CA ILE A 21 -13.61 1.94 0.39
C ILE A 21 -12.14 1.63 0.08
N LEU A 22 -11.65 2.15 -1.05
CA LEU A 22 -10.25 2.04 -1.45
C LEU A 22 -9.32 2.71 -0.43
N ALA A 23 -9.68 3.89 0.08
CA ALA A 23 -8.89 4.58 1.09
C ALA A 23 -8.79 3.79 2.40
N ILE A 24 -9.89 3.17 2.84
CA ILE A 24 -9.91 2.30 4.03
C ILE A 24 -9.05 1.05 3.80
N ALA A 25 -9.17 0.41 2.64
CA ALA A 25 -8.36 -0.75 2.29
C ALA A 25 -6.87 -0.41 2.27
N MET A 26 -6.50 0.70 1.62
CA MET A 26 -5.13 1.21 1.62
C MET A 26 -4.61 1.46 3.04
N ALA A 27 -5.41 2.06 3.93
CA ALA A 27 -5.02 2.30 5.31
C ALA A 27 -4.74 1.00 6.06
N PHE A 28 -5.60 0.00 5.91
CA PHE A 28 -5.42 -1.31 6.55
C PHE A 28 -4.15 -2.03 6.07
N PHE A 29 -3.94 -2.14 4.76
CA PHE A 29 -2.76 -2.81 4.22
C PHE A 29 -1.47 -2.01 4.44
N THR A 30 -1.55 -0.68 4.51
CA THR A 30 -0.43 0.16 4.93
C THR A 30 -0.07 -0.08 6.38
N MET A 31 -1.04 -0.24 7.29
CA MET A 31 -0.76 -0.63 8.67
C MET A 31 -0.04 -1.98 8.73
N MET A 32 -0.51 -3.00 8.00
CA MET A 32 0.17 -4.31 7.93
C MET A 32 1.60 -4.19 7.40
N TYR A 33 1.81 -3.40 6.35
CA TYR A 33 3.13 -3.12 5.79
C TYR A 33 4.05 -2.44 6.80
N VAL A 34 3.55 -1.44 7.53
CA VAL A 34 4.31 -0.73 8.57
C VAL A 34 4.70 -1.66 9.71
N ILE A 35 3.81 -2.56 10.13
CA ILE A 35 4.12 -3.57 11.16
C ILE A 35 5.22 -4.51 10.66
N GLY A 36 5.07 -5.09 9.46
CA GLY A 36 6.07 -5.99 8.88
C GLY A 36 7.43 -5.32 8.72
N ALA A 37 7.46 -4.12 8.13
CA ALA A 37 8.68 -3.34 7.92
C ALA A 37 9.30 -2.89 9.25
N GLY A 38 8.49 -2.47 10.22
CA GLY A 38 8.93 -2.05 11.54
C GLY A 38 9.60 -3.18 12.33
N VAL A 39 9.04 -4.39 12.26
CA VAL A 39 9.62 -5.57 12.90
C VAL A 39 10.94 -5.96 12.23
N VAL A 40 10.99 -6.02 10.90
CA VAL A 40 12.22 -6.34 10.14
C VAL A 40 13.34 -5.30 10.43
N THR A 41 13.01 -4.01 10.42
CA THR A 41 14.00 -2.95 10.68
C THR A 41 14.53 -2.94 12.12
N THR A 42 13.66 -3.16 13.11
CA THR A 42 14.07 -3.19 14.52
C THR A 42 14.90 -4.43 14.87
N GLN A 43 14.53 -5.59 14.34
CA GLN A 43 15.24 -6.85 14.59
C GLN A 43 16.56 -6.96 13.86
N ALA A 44 16.66 -6.43 12.63
CA ALA A 44 17.91 -6.43 11.88
C ALA A 44 18.99 -5.54 12.50
N LYS A 45 18.65 -4.61 13.41
CA LYS A 45 19.55 -3.62 14.05
C LYS A 45 20.48 -2.90 13.05
N SER A 46 20.08 -2.86 11.78
CA SER A 46 20.89 -2.48 10.62
C SER A 46 20.15 -1.42 9.83
N PHE A 47 20.04 -0.24 10.44
CA PHE A 47 19.48 0.94 9.76
C PHE A 47 20.36 1.43 8.60
N SER A 48 21.65 1.07 8.56
CA SER A 48 22.60 1.56 7.55
C SER A 48 22.54 0.83 6.19
N LYS A 49 21.82 -0.30 6.10
CA LYS A 49 21.67 -1.07 4.87
C LYS A 49 20.19 -1.13 4.44
N SER A 50 19.57 -2.32 4.52
CA SER A 50 18.18 -2.58 4.12
C SER A 50 17.16 -1.77 4.93
N GLY A 51 17.47 -1.48 6.21
CA GLY A 51 16.53 -0.79 7.10
C GLY A 51 16.13 0.62 6.66
N PHE A 52 17.04 1.36 6.00
CA PHE A 52 16.73 2.70 5.50
C PHE A 52 15.67 2.70 4.39
N ALA A 53 15.73 1.71 3.48
CA ALA A 53 14.76 1.57 2.41
C ALA A 53 13.35 1.28 2.95
N HIS A 54 13.25 0.36 3.92
CA HIS A 54 11.99 0.06 4.61
C HIS A 54 11.44 1.28 5.35
N PHE A 55 12.30 2.04 6.04
CA PHE A 55 11.91 3.25 6.75
C PHE A 55 11.35 4.34 5.82
N LEU A 56 12.03 4.63 4.71
CA LEU A 56 11.52 5.57 3.71
C LEU A 56 10.18 5.11 3.14
N GLY A 57 10.04 3.81 2.84
CA GLY A 57 8.78 3.22 2.41
C GLY A 57 7.66 3.40 3.43
N ILE A 58 7.94 3.21 4.73
CA ILE A 58 6.98 3.46 5.83
C ILE A 58 6.51 4.92 5.80
N VAL A 59 7.43 5.87 5.86
CA VAL A 59 7.09 7.31 5.92
C VAL A 59 6.25 7.71 4.71
N PHE A 60 6.70 7.38 3.50
CA PHE A 60 5.99 7.74 2.28
C PHE A 60 4.66 7.01 2.11
N SER A 61 4.52 5.78 2.61
CA SER A 61 3.23 5.05 2.57
C SER A 61 2.18 5.72 3.45
N ILE A 62 2.56 6.11 4.67
CA ILE A 62 1.66 6.81 5.60
C ILE A 62 1.23 8.15 5.00
N ILE A 63 2.18 8.95 4.50
CA ILE A 63 1.86 10.26 3.91
C ILE A 63 0.96 10.09 2.68
N SER A 64 1.20 9.08 1.83
CA SER A 64 0.36 8.80 0.65
C SER A 64 -1.07 8.42 1.02
N VAL A 65 -1.28 7.56 2.02
CA VAL A 65 -2.62 7.20 2.49
C VAL A 65 -3.33 8.41 3.09
N VAL A 66 -2.65 9.19 3.93
CA VAL A 66 -3.21 10.42 4.51
C VAL A 66 -3.57 11.42 3.41
N GLY A 67 -2.68 11.63 2.45
CA GLY A 67 -2.94 12.51 1.29
C GLY A 67 -4.17 12.06 0.49
N TYR A 68 -4.30 10.76 0.25
CA TYR A 68 -5.47 10.19 -0.42
C TYR A 68 -6.77 10.35 0.39
N LEU A 69 -6.72 10.17 1.72
CA LEU A 69 -7.86 10.42 2.60
C LEU A 69 -8.28 11.88 2.60
N ILE A 70 -7.32 12.81 2.62
CA ILE A 70 -7.60 14.25 2.61
C ILE A 70 -8.37 14.67 1.34
N LEU A 71 -8.13 14.02 0.19
CA LEU A 71 -8.87 14.30 -1.05
C LEU A 71 -10.39 14.06 -0.96
N HIS A 72 -10.85 13.29 0.04
CA HIS A 72 -12.27 13.09 0.29
C HIS A 72 -12.92 14.26 1.02
N PHE A 73 -12.17 14.94 1.88
CA PHE A 73 -12.68 16.02 2.71
C PHE A 73 -12.41 17.41 2.12
N VAL A 74 -11.35 17.56 1.33
CA VAL A 74 -11.00 18.84 0.71
C VAL A 74 -11.78 19.00 -0.60
N PRO A 75 -12.44 20.16 -0.82
CA PRO A 75 -13.11 20.43 -2.09
C PRO A 75 -12.11 20.30 -3.24
N ARG A 76 -12.46 19.44 -4.22
CA ARG A 76 -11.66 19.04 -5.40
C ARG A 76 -11.33 20.19 -6.40
N LYS A 77 -11.20 21.42 -5.92
CA LYS A 77 -10.89 22.65 -6.66
C LYS A 77 -9.37 22.90 -6.77
N ALA A 78 -8.55 22.25 -5.94
CA ALA A 78 -7.09 22.38 -5.97
C ALA A 78 -6.44 21.38 -6.94
N TYR A 79 -6.42 21.68 -8.24
CA TYR A 79 -5.74 20.84 -9.25
C TYR A 79 -4.27 20.56 -8.92
N ARG A 80 -3.58 21.52 -8.30
CA ARG A 80 -2.19 21.38 -7.84
C ARG A 80 -2.04 20.28 -6.78
N LEU A 81 -3.04 20.10 -5.92
CA LEU A 81 -3.04 19.06 -4.88
C LEU A 81 -3.15 17.66 -5.50
N LEU A 82 -3.96 17.51 -6.55
CA LEU A 82 -4.09 16.23 -7.28
C LEU A 82 -2.77 15.83 -7.97
N TYR A 83 -2.03 16.78 -8.56
CA TYR A 83 -0.70 16.53 -9.11
C TYR A 83 0.32 16.15 -8.04
N ALA A 84 0.33 16.87 -6.91
CA ALA A 84 1.23 16.58 -5.80
C ALA A 84 0.98 15.17 -5.24
N ILE A 85 -0.28 14.76 -5.07
CA ILE A 85 -0.64 13.44 -4.58
C ILE A 85 -0.28 12.34 -5.59
N THR A 86 -0.44 12.61 -6.89
CA THR A 86 0.00 11.67 -7.94
C THR A 86 1.51 11.44 -7.84
N PHE A 87 2.30 12.51 -7.76
CA PHE A 87 3.76 12.42 -7.62
C PHE A 87 4.16 11.68 -6.34
N LEU A 88 3.50 11.99 -5.23
CA LEU A 88 3.71 11.34 -3.94
C LEU A 88 3.43 9.84 -4.04
N MET A 89 2.29 9.43 -4.61
CA MET A 89 1.93 8.02 -4.78
C MET A 89 2.92 7.27 -5.68
N LEU A 90 3.37 7.88 -6.79
CA LEU A 90 4.39 7.28 -7.66
C LEU A 90 5.71 7.05 -6.92
N THR A 91 6.13 8.04 -6.11
CA THR A 91 7.33 7.92 -5.29
C THR A 91 7.17 6.84 -4.22
N THR A 92 6.02 6.79 -3.54
CA THR A 92 5.68 5.73 -2.59
C THR A 92 5.73 4.36 -3.24
N MET A 93 5.18 4.21 -4.44
CA MET A 93 5.21 2.93 -5.17
C MET A 93 6.65 2.49 -5.47
N PHE A 94 7.53 3.40 -5.89
CA PHE A 94 8.93 3.07 -6.12
C PHE A 94 9.61 2.57 -4.83
N LEU A 95 9.40 3.27 -3.71
CA LEU A 95 9.97 2.92 -2.41
C LEU A 95 9.41 1.59 -1.86
N VAL A 96 8.10 1.38 -1.97
CA VAL A 96 7.44 0.13 -1.54
C VAL A 96 7.88 -1.04 -2.43
N ALA A 97 8.01 -0.83 -3.75
CA ALA A 97 8.52 -1.85 -4.67
C ALA A 97 9.98 -2.21 -4.36
N HIS A 98 10.82 -1.23 -4.03
CA HIS A 98 12.18 -1.47 -3.60
C HIS A 98 12.23 -2.26 -2.29
N SER A 99 11.46 -1.85 -1.28
CA SER A 99 11.28 -2.58 -0.02
C SER A 99 10.79 -4.01 -0.24
N MET A 100 9.83 -4.22 -1.15
CA MET A 100 9.33 -5.54 -1.53
C MET A 100 10.41 -6.38 -2.21
N GLY A 101 11.23 -5.79 -3.08
CA GLY A 101 12.35 -6.46 -3.76
C GLY A 101 13.43 -6.96 -2.80
N LEU A 102 13.59 -6.31 -1.65
CA LEU A 102 14.47 -6.76 -0.56
C LEU A 102 13.83 -7.91 0.25
N ALA A 103 12.51 -7.84 0.50
CA ALA A 103 11.80 -8.85 1.28
C ALA A 103 11.51 -10.15 0.49
N ALA A 104 11.31 -10.06 -0.83
CA ALA A 104 10.94 -11.17 -1.70
C ALA A 104 11.94 -12.36 -1.68
N PRO A 105 13.26 -12.18 -1.85
CA PRO A 105 14.20 -13.30 -1.80
C PRO A 105 14.24 -13.96 -0.42
N VAL A 106 14.14 -13.17 0.67
CA VAL A 106 14.12 -13.71 2.04
C VAL A 106 12.86 -14.54 2.29
N ALA A 107 11.69 -14.06 1.83
CA ALA A 107 10.45 -14.82 1.92
C ALA A 107 10.51 -16.15 1.13
N ALA A 108 11.17 -16.14 -0.04
CA ALA A 108 11.37 -17.35 -0.85
C ALA A 108 12.33 -18.35 -0.17
N ASP A 109 13.43 -17.87 0.41
CA ASP A 109 14.40 -18.70 1.13
C ASP A 109 13.77 -19.32 2.39
N CYS A 110 12.95 -18.55 3.12
CA CYS A 110 12.18 -19.04 4.27
C CYS A 110 11.14 -20.10 3.90
N ASN A 111 10.51 -19.99 2.73
CA ASN A 111 9.58 -21.00 2.24
C ASN A 111 10.31 -22.31 1.88
N ALA A 112 11.47 -22.19 1.21
CA ALA A 112 12.29 -23.33 0.84
C ALA A 112 12.87 -24.06 2.07
N ALA A 113 13.17 -23.32 3.14
CA ALA A 113 13.63 -23.87 4.42
C ALA A 113 12.51 -24.51 5.27
N GLY A 114 11.23 -24.40 4.86
CA GLY A 114 10.08 -24.92 5.63
C GLY A 114 9.69 -24.08 6.85
N SER A 115 10.40 -22.98 7.14
CA SER A 115 10.23 -22.11 8.32
C SER A 115 8.94 -21.26 8.30
N LEU A 116 8.11 -21.38 7.26
CA LEU A 116 6.80 -20.75 7.16
C LEU A 116 5.65 -21.62 7.68
N ASN A 117 5.89 -22.91 7.96
CA ASN A 117 4.86 -23.81 8.49
C ASN A 117 4.66 -23.61 10.00
N PHE A 118 3.41 -23.41 10.40
CA PHE A 118 3.02 -23.21 11.80
C PHE A 118 2.74 -24.59 12.44
N THR A 119 3.62 -25.04 13.33
CA THR A 119 3.44 -26.29 14.11
C THR A 119 3.11 -26.04 15.60
N GLY A 120 3.04 -24.77 16.03
CA GLY A 120 2.75 -24.40 17.42
C GLY A 120 1.28 -24.10 17.68
N ASN A 121 0.75 -24.53 18.84
CA ASN A 121 -0.56 -24.10 19.33
C ASN A 121 -0.50 -22.61 19.71
N TYR A 122 -1.41 -21.81 19.14
CA TYR A 122 -1.52 -20.38 19.39
C TYR A 122 -1.98 -20.10 20.84
N THR A 123 -1.07 -19.71 21.73
CA THR A 123 -1.38 -19.35 23.12
C THR A 123 -1.51 -17.84 23.29
N GLY A 124 -2.52 -17.25 22.66
CA GLY A 124 -3.03 -15.91 22.99
C GLY A 124 -2.22 -14.69 22.49
N ILE A 125 -2.85 -13.52 22.63
CA ILE A 125 -2.29 -12.19 22.30
C ILE A 125 -1.37 -11.77 23.46
N GLY A 126 -0.16 -12.28 23.48
CA GLY A 126 0.80 -11.98 24.53
C GLY A 126 2.20 -12.44 24.14
N SER A 127 3.10 -11.48 23.96
CA SER A 127 4.48 -11.64 23.50
C SER A 127 4.63 -11.89 22.00
N ILE A 128 4.93 -10.81 21.26
CA ILE A 128 5.50 -10.87 19.91
C ILE A 128 6.73 -11.81 19.88
N GLY A 129 7.40 -12.06 21.02
CA GLY A 129 8.54 -12.96 21.16
C GLY A 129 8.26 -14.46 20.99
N SER A 130 7.04 -14.97 21.23
CA SER A 130 6.75 -16.42 21.12
C SER A 130 6.51 -16.88 19.67
N ILE A 131 6.27 -15.94 18.75
CA ILE A 131 6.21 -16.20 17.31
C ILE A 131 7.63 -16.19 16.68
N LEU A 132 8.63 -15.73 17.44
CA LEU A 132 9.99 -15.37 17.04
C LEU A 132 11.09 -16.23 17.70
N ASP A 133 10.77 -17.44 18.13
CA ASP A 133 11.73 -18.32 18.82
C ASP A 133 12.80 -18.86 17.83
N ASP A 134 13.78 -18.02 17.51
CA ASP A 134 15.02 -18.31 16.74
C ASP A 134 16.06 -19.01 17.64
N ASN A 135 15.65 -19.96 18.48
CA ASN A 135 16.58 -20.74 19.27
C ASN A 135 17.07 -21.97 18.48
N ASN A 136 18.19 -21.75 17.77
CA ASN A 136 19.20 -22.77 17.46
C ASN A 136 18.90 -23.72 16.28
N GLU A 137 18.94 -23.21 15.04
CA GLU A 137 19.17 -24.03 13.85
C GLU A 137 20.30 -23.45 12.98
N ASN A 138 21.03 -24.32 12.29
CA ASN A 138 22.15 -24.00 11.39
C ASN A 138 21.90 -22.72 10.59
N VAL A 139 22.82 -21.75 10.67
CA VAL A 139 22.72 -20.47 9.96
C VAL A 139 22.73 -20.72 8.46
N THR A 140 21.55 -20.75 7.85
CA THR A 140 21.40 -20.82 6.40
C THR A 140 21.62 -19.42 5.83
N ILE A 141 22.58 -19.28 4.92
CA ILE A 141 22.84 -18.03 4.21
C ILE A 141 21.87 -17.97 3.04
N GLY A 142 21.00 -16.95 3.02
CA GLY A 142 20.03 -16.73 1.96
C GLY A 142 20.66 -16.14 0.70
N ARG A 143 19.84 -15.97 -0.34
CA ARG A 143 20.23 -15.45 -1.66
C ARG A 143 20.75 -14.01 -1.63
N LEU A 144 20.43 -13.26 -0.57
CA LEU A 144 20.97 -11.92 -0.33
C LEU A 144 22.36 -11.92 0.34
N GLY A 145 22.95 -13.10 0.61
CA GLY A 145 24.24 -13.21 1.29
C GLY A 145 24.17 -12.90 2.79
N GLU A 146 22.95 -12.79 3.34
CA GLU A 146 22.66 -12.57 4.76
C GLU A 146 21.99 -13.82 5.36
N PRO A 147 22.14 -14.07 6.67
CA PRO A 147 21.48 -15.20 7.33
C PRO A 147 19.96 -15.10 7.20
N VAL A 148 19.30 -16.21 6.86
CA VAL A 148 17.84 -16.29 6.78
C VAL A 148 17.27 -16.15 8.19
N ALA A 149 16.63 -15.03 8.46
CA ALA A 149 16.02 -14.72 9.75
C ALA A 149 14.70 -13.97 9.55
N GLN A 150 13.87 -13.93 10.59
CA GLN A 150 12.63 -13.15 10.61
C GLN A 150 11.67 -13.49 9.47
N CYS A 151 11.55 -14.78 9.17
CA CYS A 151 10.79 -15.33 8.04
C CYS A 151 9.33 -14.88 8.00
N LYS A 152 8.65 -14.91 9.15
CA LYS A 152 7.23 -14.51 9.26
C LYS A 152 7.06 -13.02 8.97
N SER A 153 7.95 -12.19 9.49
CA SER A 153 7.93 -10.73 9.30
C SER A 153 8.23 -10.36 7.86
N ASN A 154 9.20 -11.02 7.22
CA ASN A 154 9.53 -10.82 5.80
C ASN A 154 8.42 -11.30 4.86
N ALA A 155 7.76 -12.42 5.17
CA ALA A 155 6.60 -12.89 4.41
C ALA A 155 5.39 -11.94 4.54
N LEU A 156 5.10 -11.46 5.75
CA LEU A 156 4.07 -10.45 5.99
C LEU A 156 4.36 -9.15 5.25
N LEU A 157 5.62 -8.67 5.33
CA LEU A 157 6.08 -7.48 4.64
C LEU A 157 5.92 -7.61 3.12
N PHE A 158 6.34 -8.73 2.54
CA PHE A 158 6.21 -9.00 1.12
C PHE A 158 4.73 -9.00 0.68
N ALA A 159 3.88 -9.77 1.38
CA ALA A 159 2.46 -9.85 1.06
C ALA A 159 1.75 -8.50 1.18
N ALA A 160 1.99 -7.76 2.28
CA ALA A 160 1.40 -6.45 2.49
C ALA A 160 1.91 -5.40 1.48
N ALA A 161 3.20 -5.42 1.14
CA ALA A 161 3.77 -4.55 0.11
C ALA A 161 3.17 -4.84 -1.27
N PHE A 162 3.00 -6.11 -1.64
CA PHE A 162 2.40 -6.53 -2.90
C PHE A 162 0.94 -6.05 -3.03
N VAL A 163 0.12 -6.28 -2.00
CA VAL A 163 -1.28 -5.81 -2.01
C VAL A 163 -1.35 -4.28 -2.03
N ASN A 164 -0.50 -3.59 -1.24
CA ASN A 164 -0.44 -2.13 -1.29
C ASN A 164 -0.07 -1.60 -2.68
N MET A 165 0.88 -2.23 -3.37
CA MET A 165 1.24 -1.84 -4.74
C MET A 165 0.03 -1.90 -5.68
N PHE A 166 -0.77 -2.97 -5.58
CA PHE A 166 -2.00 -3.09 -6.37
C PHE A 166 -3.02 -1.99 -6.02
N LEU A 167 -3.20 -1.68 -4.74
CA LEU A 167 -4.12 -0.62 -4.30
C LEU A 167 -3.64 0.77 -4.73
N TYR A 168 -2.33 1.05 -4.68
CA TYR A 168 -1.76 2.31 -5.17
C TYR A 168 -1.99 2.51 -6.67
N VAL A 169 -1.89 1.46 -7.49
CA VAL A 169 -2.22 1.53 -8.92
C VAL A 169 -3.68 1.93 -9.12
N ILE A 170 -4.62 1.29 -8.41
CA ILE A 170 -6.04 1.62 -8.50
C ILE A 170 -6.29 3.06 -8.02
N ALA A 171 -5.65 3.49 -6.93
CA ALA A 171 -5.79 4.83 -6.38
C ALA A 171 -5.25 5.90 -7.33
N LEU A 172 -4.15 5.61 -8.04
CA LEU A 172 -3.65 6.49 -9.10
C LEU A 172 -4.66 6.64 -10.22
N PHE A 173 -5.26 5.55 -10.70
CA PHE A 173 -6.31 5.65 -11.74
C PHE A 173 -7.52 6.46 -11.26
N ASP A 174 -7.93 6.32 -10.00
CA ASP A 174 -8.99 7.12 -9.41
C ASP A 174 -8.64 8.62 -9.38
N VAL A 175 -7.45 8.97 -8.87
CA VAL A 175 -6.95 10.35 -8.86
C VAL A 175 -6.84 10.94 -10.27
N GLN A 176 -6.33 10.17 -11.24
CA GLN A 176 -6.20 10.60 -12.63
C GLN A 176 -7.57 10.78 -13.31
N THR A 177 -8.54 9.92 -13.03
CA THR A 177 -9.90 10.04 -13.57
C THR A 177 -10.55 11.34 -13.09
N VAL A 178 -10.37 11.69 -11.82
CA VAL A 178 -10.85 12.96 -11.26
C VAL A 178 -10.13 14.15 -11.89
N LEU A 179 -8.82 14.06 -12.09
CA LEU A 179 -8.02 15.11 -12.74
C LEU A 179 -8.47 15.34 -14.19
N LEU A 180 -8.64 14.28 -14.98
CA LEU A 180 -9.07 14.34 -16.38
C LEU A 180 -10.47 14.93 -16.52
N ALA A 181 -11.42 14.52 -15.67
CA ALA A 181 -12.78 15.08 -15.67
C ALA A 181 -12.76 16.60 -15.40
N ARG A 182 -11.86 17.06 -14.52
CA ARG A 182 -11.70 18.48 -14.20
C ARG A 182 -11.03 19.26 -15.33
N VAL A 183 -9.94 18.74 -15.90
CA VAL A 183 -9.28 19.38 -17.05
C VAL A 183 -10.28 19.51 -18.20
N LYS A 184 -11.04 18.44 -18.51
CA LYS A 184 -12.10 18.50 -19.52
C LYS A 184 -13.17 19.55 -19.20
N SER A 185 -13.66 19.59 -17.95
CA SER A 185 -14.63 20.61 -17.51
C SER A 185 -14.10 22.03 -17.68
N LYS A 186 -12.82 22.28 -17.45
CA LYS A 186 -12.21 23.59 -17.63
C LYS A 186 -12.02 23.91 -19.11
N THR A 187 -11.34 23.04 -19.84
CA THR A 187 -10.99 23.24 -21.25
C THR A 187 -12.20 23.34 -22.18
N TYR A 188 -13.27 22.59 -21.90
CA TYR A 188 -14.48 22.62 -22.73
C TYR A 188 -15.57 23.48 -22.10
N GLY A 189 -15.75 23.46 -20.78
CA GLY A 189 -16.80 24.24 -20.10
C GLY A 189 -16.55 25.75 -20.08
N GLU A 190 -15.32 26.21 -19.88
CA GLU A 190 -15.01 27.66 -19.97
C GLU A 190 -15.03 28.14 -21.43
N ARG A 191 -14.70 27.27 -22.39
CA ARG A 191 -14.78 27.59 -23.82
C ARG A 191 -16.21 27.84 -24.31
N PHE A 192 -17.22 27.17 -23.77
CA PHE A 192 -18.62 27.48 -24.13
C PHE A 192 -19.07 28.84 -23.58
N VAL A 193 -18.54 29.26 -22.44
CA VAL A 193 -18.77 30.59 -21.86
C VAL A 193 -18.04 31.68 -22.66
N GLU A 194 -16.80 31.42 -23.09
CA GLU A 194 -16.03 32.34 -23.96
C GLU A 194 -16.56 32.41 -25.40
N MET A 195 -17.14 31.32 -25.92
CA MET A 195 -17.76 31.27 -27.24
C MET A 195 -19.19 31.84 -27.27
N GLY A 196 -19.70 32.38 -26.15
CA GLY A 196 -20.98 33.09 -26.10
C GLY A 196 -22.22 32.24 -26.40
N ILE A 197 -22.10 30.91 -26.35
CA ILE A 197 -23.25 30.01 -26.53
C ILE A 197 -23.86 29.79 -25.15
N SER A 198 -24.71 30.73 -24.72
CA SER A 198 -25.71 30.48 -23.69
C SER A 198 -26.96 29.88 -24.35
N ASN A 199 -27.50 28.80 -23.78
CA ASN A 199 -28.84 28.30 -24.14
C ASN A 199 -29.90 29.39 -24.03
#